data_AF-V7FDM9-F1
#
_entry.id   AF-V7FDM9-F1
#
_cell.length_a   1.000
_cell.length_b   1.000
_cell.length_c   1.000
_cell.angle_alpha   90.00
_cell.angle_beta   90.00
_cell.angle_gamma   90.00
#
_symmetry.space_group_name_H-M   'P 1'
#
loop_
_entity.id
_entity.type
_entity.pdbx_description
1 polymer ?
#
loop_
_entity_poly.entity_id
_entity_poly.type
_entity_poly.pdbx_seq_one_letter_code
_entity_poly.pdbx_strand_id
1 'polypeptide(L)'
;MNNPDISASSIKFDQYYLRGYLELLRMNNRSAEVVTPLVTAALLCASVPNEGGKLIKDLVSNSHSQLVQDIVCVLVSEQKREGYFVEVGVGDGETLSNTLLLERDFGWRGILAEPANRFEAAIRGKRKATLDTRAVAARSGDTLVFEEDVHLGELSGLAGVREARGNQTLRKYQVKTITLDDLLDQHDAPDYIDYLSIDTEGSELQVLEGLSLNRRRVGLFTIEHNLNLEKIAALRQRLIPLGYRQIFANVSNFDIWFVHNDVSSRYL
;
A
#
# COMPACT_ATOMS: atom_id res chain seq x y z
N MET A 1 -40.36 -23.58 -10.72
CA MET A 1 -38.91 -23.49 -10.99
C MET A 1 -38.48 -22.09 -10.61
N ASN A 2 -37.95 -21.93 -9.40
CA ASN A 2 -37.46 -20.63 -8.91
C ASN A 2 -35.98 -20.55 -9.27
N ASN A 3 -35.65 -19.75 -10.28
CA ASN A 3 -34.29 -19.28 -10.47
C ASN A 3 -34.26 -17.79 -10.12
N PRO A 4 -33.84 -17.39 -8.91
CA PRO A 4 -33.45 -16.03 -8.67
C PRO A 4 -32.00 -15.88 -9.12
N ASP A 5 -31.77 -15.66 -10.41
CA ASP A 5 -30.63 -14.87 -10.87
C ASP A 5 -30.87 -13.42 -10.45
N ILE A 6 -30.82 -13.17 -9.13
CA ILE A 6 -30.61 -11.82 -8.63
C ILE A 6 -29.11 -11.63 -8.77
N SER A 7 -28.72 -10.94 -9.85
CA SER A 7 -27.33 -10.58 -10.07
C SER A 7 -26.82 -9.84 -8.84
N ALA A 8 -25.72 -10.34 -8.28
CA ALA A 8 -25.00 -9.69 -7.18
C ALA A 8 -24.45 -8.29 -7.57
N SER A 9 -24.73 -7.81 -8.78
CA SER A 9 -24.27 -6.56 -9.36
C SER A 9 -25.15 -5.34 -9.02
N SER A 10 -25.98 -5.38 -7.98
CA SER A 10 -26.89 -4.26 -7.66
C SER A 10 -27.07 -3.90 -6.19
N ILE A 11 -26.29 -4.49 -5.27
CA ILE A 11 -26.08 -3.79 -4.00
C ILE A 11 -25.15 -2.63 -4.32
N LYS A 12 -25.73 -1.44 -4.60
CA LYS A 12 -25.02 -0.19 -4.36
C LYS A 12 -24.62 -0.25 -2.90
N PHE A 13 -23.38 -0.66 -2.65
CA PHE A 13 -22.78 -0.63 -1.32
C PHE A 13 -22.66 0.85 -0.95
N ASP A 14 -23.75 1.37 -0.40
CA ASP A 14 -23.81 2.72 0.06
C ASP A 14 -23.01 2.77 1.37
N GLN A 15 -21.87 3.46 1.33
CA GLN A 15 -20.97 3.66 2.46
C GLN A 15 -21.71 4.25 3.68
N TYR A 16 -22.84 4.95 3.48
CA TYR A 16 -23.68 5.46 4.57
C TYR A 16 -24.32 4.34 5.40
N TYR A 17 -24.65 3.18 4.82
CA TYR A 17 -25.23 2.04 5.57
C TYR A 17 -24.19 1.31 6.43
N LEU A 18 -22.96 1.23 5.94
CA LEU A 18 -21.84 0.67 6.71
C LEU A 18 -21.39 1.62 7.82
N ARG A 19 -21.57 2.93 7.66
CA ARG A 19 -21.16 3.94 8.66
C ARG A 19 -21.75 3.66 10.04
N GLY A 20 -23.02 3.28 10.12
CA GLY A 20 -23.66 2.91 11.39
C GLY A 20 -23.02 1.68 12.04
N TYR A 21 -22.63 0.69 11.25
CA TYR A 21 -21.99 -0.53 11.73
C TYR A 21 -20.52 -0.31 12.12
N LEU A 22 -19.80 0.50 11.36
CA LEU A 22 -18.43 0.95 11.65
C LEU A 22 -18.38 1.76 12.95
N GLU A 23 -19.33 2.67 13.17
CA GLU A 23 -19.47 3.40 14.43
C GLU A 23 -19.82 2.48 15.59
N LEU A 24 -20.75 1.53 15.41
CA LEU A 24 -21.06 0.49 16.41
C LEU A 24 -19.83 -0.35 16.79
N LEU A 25 -18.99 -0.72 15.83
CA LEU A 25 -17.77 -1.49 16.10
C LEU A 25 -16.72 -0.67 16.85
N ARG A 26 -16.54 0.60 16.48
CA ARG A 26 -15.71 1.57 17.21
C ARG A 26 -16.20 1.77 18.65
N MET A 27 -17.51 1.94 18.84
CA MET A 27 -18.15 2.08 20.17
C MET A 27 -17.99 0.82 21.05
N ASN A 28 -17.71 -0.34 20.45
CA ASN A 28 -17.52 -1.63 21.15
C ASN A 28 -16.05 -2.05 21.28
N ASN A 29 -15.08 -1.13 21.11
CA ASN A 29 -13.63 -1.43 21.14
C ASN A 29 -13.19 -2.56 20.18
N ARG A 30 -13.96 -2.82 19.11
CA ARG A 30 -13.50 -3.67 18.01
C ARG A 30 -12.64 -2.79 17.11
N SER A 31 -11.36 -3.14 16.92
CA SER A 31 -10.44 -2.27 16.19
C SER A 31 -10.94 -2.06 14.76
N ALA A 32 -10.92 -0.81 14.30
CA ALA A 32 -11.25 -0.46 12.92
C ALA A 32 -10.36 -1.23 11.92
N GLU A 33 -9.19 -1.68 12.37
CA GLU A 33 -8.24 -2.56 11.69
C GLU A 33 -8.85 -3.89 11.23
N VAL A 34 -9.83 -4.46 11.94
CA VAL A 34 -10.50 -5.71 11.51
C VAL A 34 -11.62 -5.43 10.52
N VAL A 35 -12.25 -4.25 10.61
CA VAL A 35 -13.45 -3.94 9.83
C VAL A 35 -13.10 -3.38 8.47
N THR A 36 -12.08 -2.54 8.39
CA THR A 36 -11.66 -1.90 7.14
C THR A 36 -11.31 -2.93 6.07
N PRO A 37 -10.45 -3.94 6.31
CA PRO A 37 -10.13 -4.94 5.28
C PRO A 37 -11.36 -5.72 4.81
N LEU A 38 -12.29 -6.06 5.70
CA LEU A 38 -13.52 -6.79 5.35
C LEU A 38 -14.47 -5.94 4.48
N VAL A 39 -14.63 -4.67 4.83
CA VAL A 39 -15.43 -3.72 4.03
C VAL A 39 -14.78 -3.52 2.67
N THR A 40 -13.47 -3.29 2.62
CA THR A 40 -12.75 -3.09 1.36
C THR A 40 -12.78 -4.35 0.50
N ALA A 41 -12.62 -5.54 1.09
CA ALA A 41 -12.79 -6.82 0.38
C ALA A 41 -14.20 -6.98 -0.20
N ALA A 42 -15.25 -6.59 0.53
CA ALA A 42 -16.62 -6.66 0.03
C ALA A 42 -16.85 -5.69 -1.14
N LEU A 43 -16.33 -4.47 -1.06
CA LEU A 43 -16.37 -3.49 -2.14
C LEU A 43 -15.59 -3.98 -3.37
N LEU A 44 -14.42 -4.59 -3.15
CA LEU A 44 -13.60 -5.17 -4.21
C LEU A 44 -14.32 -6.34 -4.88
N CYS A 45 -14.92 -7.26 -4.11
CA CYS A 45 -15.75 -8.35 -4.62
C CYS A 45 -16.90 -7.84 -5.52
N ALA A 46 -17.53 -6.72 -5.16
CA ALA A 46 -18.58 -6.09 -5.96
C ALA A 46 -18.05 -5.40 -7.23
N SER A 47 -16.74 -5.16 -7.31
CA SER A 47 -16.07 -4.43 -8.39
C SER A 47 -15.37 -5.34 -9.41
N VAL A 48 -15.37 -6.66 -9.20
CA VAL A 48 -14.68 -7.63 -10.07
C VAL A 48 -15.63 -8.76 -10.51
N PRO A 49 -15.31 -9.52 -11.58
CA PRO A 49 -16.08 -10.71 -11.95
C PRO A 49 -16.14 -11.77 -10.83
N ASN A 50 -17.13 -12.67 -10.90
CA ASN A 50 -17.37 -13.71 -9.89
C ASN A 50 -16.12 -14.56 -9.55
N GLU A 51 -15.26 -14.82 -10.53
CA GLU A 51 -13.98 -15.54 -10.32
C GLU A 51 -13.03 -14.74 -9.41
N GLY A 52 -12.96 -13.42 -9.58
CA GLY A 52 -12.19 -12.53 -8.71
C GLY A 52 -12.77 -12.50 -7.30
N GLY A 53 -14.10 -12.48 -7.16
CA GLY A 53 -14.78 -12.55 -5.86
C GLY A 53 -14.45 -13.83 -5.06
N LYS A 54 -14.33 -14.98 -5.73
CA LYS A 54 -13.88 -16.23 -5.09
C LYS A 54 -12.45 -16.11 -4.59
N LEU A 55 -11.55 -15.60 -5.43
CA LEU A 55 -10.14 -15.42 -5.08
C LEU A 55 -9.97 -14.46 -3.89
N ILE A 56 -10.70 -13.34 -3.86
CA ILE A 56 -10.68 -12.41 -2.73
C ILE A 56 -11.12 -13.12 -1.44
N LYS A 57 -12.22 -13.89 -1.50
CA LYS A 57 -12.71 -14.65 -0.34
C LYS A 57 -11.68 -15.65 0.18
N ASP A 58 -10.95 -16.31 -0.70
CA ASP A 58 -9.95 -17.31 -0.33
C ASP A 58 -8.68 -16.68 0.27
N LEU A 59 -8.38 -15.42 -0.05
CA LEU A 59 -7.18 -14.72 0.39
C LEU A 59 -7.39 -13.81 1.60
N VAL A 60 -8.59 -13.28 1.83
CA VAL A 60 -8.85 -12.23 2.83
C VAL A 60 -8.44 -12.61 4.25
N SER A 61 -8.51 -13.89 4.63
CA SER A 61 -8.09 -14.35 5.96
C SER A 61 -6.57 -14.40 6.14
N ASN A 62 -5.82 -14.38 5.05
CA ASN A 62 -4.35 -14.48 5.03
C ASN A 62 -3.68 -13.14 4.67
N SER A 63 -4.48 -12.15 4.27
CA SER A 63 -4.04 -10.79 3.96
C SER A 63 -3.72 -10.04 5.26
N HIS A 64 -2.67 -9.24 5.19
CA HIS A 64 -2.22 -8.38 6.30
C HIS A 64 -2.47 -6.91 6.03
N SER A 65 -2.87 -6.56 4.81
CA SER A 65 -2.98 -5.17 4.35
C SER A 65 -4.24 -4.48 4.85
N GLN A 66 -4.18 -3.17 5.00
CA GLN A 66 -5.28 -2.39 5.56
C GLN A 66 -6.48 -2.25 4.60
N LEU A 67 -6.21 -2.15 3.31
CA LEU A 67 -7.17 -1.95 2.23
C LEU A 67 -7.10 -3.07 1.18
N VAL A 68 -6.69 -4.28 1.58
CA VAL A 68 -6.53 -5.44 0.69
C VAL A 68 -5.60 -5.18 -0.51
N GLN A 69 -4.61 -4.29 -0.36
CA GLN A 69 -3.66 -3.92 -1.42
C GLN A 69 -2.90 -5.15 -1.95
N ASP A 70 -2.50 -6.05 -1.06
CA ASP A 70 -1.87 -7.32 -1.42
C ASP A 70 -2.79 -8.20 -2.30
N ILE A 71 -4.09 -8.29 -1.99
CA ILE A 71 -5.07 -9.02 -2.81
C ILE A 71 -5.28 -8.34 -4.16
N VAL A 72 -5.33 -7.00 -4.20
CA VAL A 72 -5.39 -6.24 -5.47
C VAL A 72 -4.18 -6.55 -6.33
N CYS A 73 -3.00 -6.64 -5.75
CA CYS A 73 -1.79 -7.08 -6.44
C CYS A 73 -1.94 -8.49 -7.02
N VAL A 74 -2.46 -9.45 -6.24
CA VAL A 74 -2.72 -10.82 -6.72
C VAL A 74 -3.74 -10.84 -7.88
N LEU A 75 -4.79 -10.02 -7.83
CA LEU A 75 -5.76 -9.91 -8.93
C LEU A 75 -5.10 -9.31 -10.17
N VAL A 76 -4.49 -8.13 -10.04
CA VAL A 76 -3.89 -7.39 -11.15
C VAL A 76 -2.79 -8.20 -11.84
N SER A 77 -2.00 -8.94 -11.08
CA SER A 77 -0.93 -9.81 -11.60
C SER A 77 -1.42 -11.20 -12.06
N GLU A 78 -2.73 -11.46 -12.00
CA GLU A 78 -3.34 -12.77 -12.30
C GLU A 78 -2.69 -13.94 -11.54
N GLN A 79 -2.50 -13.78 -10.22
CA GLN A 79 -1.90 -14.76 -9.32
C GLN A 79 -0.46 -15.12 -9.70
N LYS A 80 0.29 -14.17 -10.28
CA LYS A 80 1.71 -14.33 -10.58
C LYS A 80 2.47 -14.82 -9.34
N ARG A 81 3.36 -15.79 -9.55
CA ARG A 81 4.36 -16.22 -8.57
C ARG A 81 5.71 -15.60 -8.89
N GLU A 82 6.55 -15.51 -7.86
CA GLU A 82 7.94 -15.03 -8.00
C GLU A 82 8.05 -13.62 -8.60
N GLY A 83 7.08 -12.75 -8.31
CA GLY A 83 7.14 -11.34 -8.68
C GLY A 83 8.13 -10.53 -7.84
N TYR A 84 8.31 -9.27 -8.21
CA TYR A 84 9.18 -8.32 -7.50
C TYR A 84 8.38 -7.16 -6.90
N PHE A 85 8.49 -6.95 -5.59
CA PHE A 85 7.84 -5.81 -4.91
C PHE A 85 8.83 -4.81 -4.32
N VAL A 86 8.33 -3.61 -4.05
CA VAL A 86 8.96 -2.62 -3.19
C VAL A 86 7.89 -2.08 -2.23
N GLU A 87 8.18 -2.06 -0.94
CA GLU A 87 7.32 -1.47 0.10
C GLU A 87 8.10 -0.36 0.82
N VAL A 88 7.60 0.86 0.72
CA VAL A 88 8.17 2.04 1.40
C VAL A 88 7.21 2.43 2.53
N GLY A 89 7.74 2.39 3.76
CA GLY A 89 6.95 2.45 5.00
C GLY A 89 6.38 1.07 5.32
N VAL A 90 7.13 0.32 6.11
CA VAL A 90 6.92 -1.13 6.30
C VAL A 90 6.34 -1.41 7.68
N GLY A 91 6.55 -0.50 8.62
CA GLY A 91 6.12 -0.69 10.01
C GLY A 91 6.89 -1.84 10.65
N ASP A 92 6.21 -2.64 11.48
CA ASP A 92 6.82 -3.79 12.16
C ASP A 92 7.14 -5.00 11.25
N GLY A 93 6.85 -4.89 9.95
CA GLY A 93 7.07 -5.94 8.94
C GLY A 93 5.89 -6.89 8.74
N GLU A 94 4.83 -6.83 9.54
CA GLU A 94 3.71 -7.77 9.47
C GLU A 94 2.35 -7.10 9.60
N THR A 95 2.21 -6.18 10.54
CA THR A 95 0.98 -5.43 10.79
C THR A 95 0.77 -4.45 9.63
N LEU A 96 -0.41 -4.50 9.01
CA LEU A 96 -0.76 -3.65 7.86
C LEU A 96 0.13 -3.83 6.61
N SER A 97 0.97 -4.87 6.55
CA SER A 97 1.89 -5.04 5.42
C SER A 97 1.15 -5.32 4.12
N ASN A 98 1.54 -4.56 3.09
CA ASN A 98 1.01 -4.69 1.75
C ASN A 98 1.72 -5.77 0.92
N THR A 99 2.81 -6.36 1.42
CA THR A 99 3.62 -7.32 0.65
C THR A 99 3.87 -8.65 1.34
N LEU A 100 3.55 -8.81 2.63
CA LEU A 100 3.79 -10.06 3.35
C LEU A 100 3.07 -11.27 2.73
N LEU A 101 1.81 -11.11 2.29
CA LEU A 101 1.07 -12.17 1.58
C LEU A 101 1.80 -12.60 0.30
N LEU A 102 2.31 -11.64 -0.47
CA LEU A 102 3.00 -11.87 -1.73
C LEU A 102 4.32 -12.61 -1.51
N GLU A 103 5.09 -12.20 -0.50
CA GLU A 103 6.35 -12.83 -0.13
C GLU A 103 6.15 -14.26 0.39
N ARG A 104 5.24 -14.43 1.36
CA ARG A 104 5.03 -15.70 2.08
C ARG A 104 4.36 -16.75 1.19
N ASP A 105 3.31 -16.37 0.46
CA ASP A 105 2.39 -17.34 -0.17
C ASP A 105 2.56 -17.40 -1.69
N PHE A 106 3.04 -16.33 -2.32
CA PHE A 106 3.30 -16.26 -3.77
C PHE A 106 4.78 -16.34 -4.13
N GLY A 107 5.68 -16.38 -3.14
CA GLY A 107 7.12 -16.50 -3.33
C GLY A 107 7.75 -15.27 -3.96
N TRP A 108 7.12 -14.10 -3.81
CA TRP A 108 7.68 -12.85 -4.31
C TRP A 108 8.91 -12.47 -3.49
N ARG A 109 9.81 -11.72 -4.12
CA ARG A 109 10.98 -11.12 -3.49
C ARG A 109 10.93 -9.61 -3.66
N GLY A 110 11.68 -8.87 -2.87
CA GLY A 110 11.58 -7.42 -2.93
C GLY A 110 12.46 -6.67 -1.96
N ILE A 111 12.23 -5.37 -1.91
CA ILE A 111 12.90 -4.43 -1.01
C ILE A 111 11.87 -3.84 -0.05
N LEU A 112 12.23 -3.80 1.21
CA LEU A 112 11.53 -3.14 2.30
C LEU A 112 12.35 -1.91 2.68
N ALA A 113 11.74 -0.72 2.70
CA ALA A 113 12.41 0.50 3.11
C ALA A 113 11.73 1.09 4.36
N GLU A 114 12.43 1.01 5.50
CA GLU A 114 11.90 1.43 6.81
C GLU A 114 12.99 2.11 7.65
N PRO A 115 12.95 3.45 7.80
CA PRO A 115 13.92 4.20 8.60
C PRO A 115 13.70 4.08 10.12
N ALA A 116 12.55 3.58 10.59
CA ALA A 116 12.26 3.49 12.02
C ALA A 116 13.10 2.41 12.71
N ASN A 117 14.10 2.85 13.50
CA ASN A 117 15.01 1.98 14.26
C ASN A 117 14.28 0.95 15.14
N ARG A 118 13.10 1.31 15.68
CA ARG A 118 12.30 0.38 16.52
C ARG A 118 11.84 -0.88 15.78
N PHE A 119 11.71 -0.83 14.46
CA PHE A 119 11.16 -1.92 13.66
C PHE A 119 12.21 -2.81 13.01
N GLU A 120 13.46 -2.37 12.92
CA GLU A 120 14.52 -3.11 12.21
C GLU A 120 14.62 -4.58 12.67
N ALA A 121 14.70 -4.82 13.99
CA ALA A 121 14.84 -6.17 14.51
C ALA A 121 13.60 -7.04 14.24
N ALA A 122 12.41 -6.46 14.28
CA ALA A 122 11.16 -7.15 13.99
C ALA A 122 11.08 -7.54 12.51
N ILE A 123 11.36 -6.61 11.60
CA ILE A 123 11.36 -6.86 10.16
C ILE A 123 12.36 -7.98 9.82
N ARG A 124 13.60 -7.90 10.31
CA ARG A 124 14.62 -8.94 10.05
C ARG A 124 14.23 -10.32 10.59
N GLY A 125 13.41 -10.38 11.64
CA GLY A 125 12.90 -11.62 12.22
C GLY A 125 11.69 -12.20 11.48
N LYS A 126 10.89 -11.35 10.84
CA LYS A 126 9.61 -11.73 10.19
C LYS A 126 9.70 -11.83 8.67
N ARG A 127 10.65 -11.14 8.03
CA ARG A 127 10.74 -10.94 6.57
C ARG A 127 12.06 -11.45 6.00
N LYS A 128 11.99 -12.06 4.82
CA LYS A 128 13.14 -12.52 4.01
C LYS A 128 13.54 -11.49 2.96
N ALA A 129 12.65 -10.57 2.59
CA ALA A 129 12.94 -9.48 1.68
C ALA A 129 14.07 -8.57 2.20
N THR A 130 14.75 -7.89 1.28
CA THR A 130 15.91 -7.05 1.62
C THR A 130 15.45 -5.78 2.33
N LEU A 131 15.93 -5.56 3.56
CA LEU A 131 15.64 -4.34 4.33
C LEU A 131 16.71 -3.26 4.10
N ASP A 132 16.26 -2.07 3.73
CA ASP A 132 17.02 -0.82 3.74
C ASP A 132 16.49 0.12 4.84
N THR A 133 17.38 0.64 5.67
CA THR A 133 17.02 1.48 6.82
C THR A 133 17.18 2.98 6.55
N ARG A 134 17.44 3.37 5.29
CA ARG A 134 17.44 4.78 4.87
C ARG A 134 16.02 5.23 4.58
N ALA A 135 15.77 6.52 4.75
CA ALA A 135 14.50 7.12 4.34
C ALA A 135 14.49 7.28 2.82
N VAL A 136 13.49 6.72 2.14
CA VAL A 136 13.32 6.94 0.71
C VAL A 136 12.80 8.37 0.49
N ALA A 137 13.45 9.14 -0.37
CA ALA A 137 13.15 10.56 -0.58
C ALA A 137 13.50 11.02 -2.01
N ALA A 138 13.30 12.31 -2.29
CA ALA A 138 13.59 12.89 -3.60
C ALA A 138 15.09 12.98 -3.95
N ARG A 139 15.99 12.84 -2.97
CA ARG A 139 17.46 12.96 -3.14
C ARG A 139 18.20 11.97 -2.25
N SER A 140 19.29 11.42 -2.76
CA SER A 140 20.19 10.53 -2.02
C SER A 140 21.27 11.31 -1.28
N GLY A 141 21.68 10.79 -0.13
CA GLY A 141 22.85 11.29 0.61
C GLY A 141 22.57 12.45 1.57
N ASP A 142 21.35 13.01 1.56
CA ASP A 142 20.93 13.99 2.55
C ASP A 142 20.83 13.35 3.94
N THR A 143 20.79 14.20 4.96
CA THR A 143 20.57 13.79 6.35
C THR A 143 19.39 14.57 6.89
N LEU A 144 18.29 13.88 7.11
CA LEU A 144 17.04 14.47 7.58
C LEU A 144 16.73 14.01 9.00
N VAL A 145 15.89 14.78 9.69
CA VAL A 145 15.38 14.39 11.01
C VAL A 145 14.17 13.49 10.79
N PHE A 146 14.21 12.29 11.35
CA PHE A 146 13.09 11.38 11.47
C PHE A 146 12.41 11.52 12.83
N GLU A 147 11.08 11.53 12.85
CA GLU A 147 10.26 11.62 14.05
C GLU A 147 9.53 10.30 14.27
N GLU A 148 10.11 9.46 15.12
CA GLU A 148 9.57 8.15 15.48
C GLU A 148 8.52 8.28 16.58
N ASP A 149 7.30 7.82 16.32
CA ASP A 149 6.25 7.69 17.33
C ASP A 149 6.61 6.57 18.31
N VAL A 150 6.73 6.89 19.60
CA VAL A 150 7.19 5.91 20.61
C VAL A 150 6.14 4.88 20.99
N HIS A 151 4.86 5.09 20.67
CA HIS A 151 3.77 4.19 21.02
C HIS A 151 3.45 3.28 19.84
N LEU A 152 2.94 3.86 18.76
CA LEU A 152 2.45 3.11 17.60
C LEU A 152 3.55 2.83 16.58
N GLY A 153 4.50 3.75 16.39
CA GLY A 153 5.56 3.62 15.39
C GLY A 153 5.08 3.75 13.94
N GLU A 154 3.90 3.23 13.59
CA GLU A 154 3.28 3.37 12.26
C GLU A 154 3.02 4.85 11.89
N LEU A 155 2.84 5.73 12.89
CA LEU A 155 2.65 7.18 12.69
C LEU A 155 3.98 7.97 12.60
N SER A 156 5.08 7.29 12.26
CA SER A 156 6.42 7.90 12.16
C SER A 156 6.67 8.48 10.78
N GLY A 157 7.51 9.51 10.67
CA GLY A 157 7.80 10.12 9.38
C GLY A 157 8.92 11.14 9.41
N LEU A 158 9.23 11.72 8.26
CA LEU A 158 10.21 12.81 8.15
C LEU A 158 9.66 14.11 8.76
N ALA A 159 10.50 14.78 9.56
CA ALA A 159 10.15 16.03 10.21
C ALA A 159 9.78 17.11 9.17
N GLY A 160 8.66 17.82 9.42
CA GLY A 160 8.18 18.90 8.55
C GLY A 160 7.39 18.44 7.32
N VAL A 161 7.24 17.13 7.10
CA VAL A 161 6.42 16.55 6.02
C VAL A 161 5.17 15.87 6.57
N ARG A 162 5.31 15.22 7.73
CA ARG A 162 4.21 14.55 8.43
C ARG A 162 3.14 15.51 8.94
N GLU A 163 1.88 15.07 8.92
CA GLU A 163 0.80 15.76 9.61
C GLU A 163 0.92 15.60 11.14
N ALA A 164 0.91 16.72 11.86
CA ALA A 164 0.98 16.70 13.32
C ALA A 164 -0.34 16.17 13.90
N ARG A 165 -0.30 15.03 14.61
CA ARG A 165 -1.45 14.52 15.37
C ARG A 165 -1.27 14.85 16.86
N GLY A 166 -2.37 15.17 17.54
CA GLY A 166 -2.35 15.53 18.96
C GLY A 166 -1.88 14.37 19.86
N ASN A 167 -1.20 14.69 20.97
CA ASN A 167 -0.74 13.75 22.01
C ASN A 167 0.34 12.73 21.63
N GLN A 168 1.17 13.00 20.62
CA GLN A 168 2.27 12.10 20.26
C GLN A 168 3.55 12.39 21.06
N THR A 169 4.19 11.34 21.57
CA THR A 169 5.55 11.41 22.11
C THR A 169 6.52 10.94 21.04
N LEU A 170 7.49 11.79 20.69
CA LEU A 170 8.36 11.58 19.54
C LEU A 170 9.82 11.45 19.94
N ARG A 171 10.45 10.39 19.45
CA ARG A 171 11.91 10.26 19.44
C ARG A 171 12.42 10.80 18.11
N LYS A 172 13.39 11.71 18.16
CA LYS A 172 13.98 12.31 16.96
C LYS A 172 15.41 11.84 16.78
N TYR A 173 15.77 11.46 15.56
CA TYR A 173 17.14 11.12 15.18
C TYR A 173 17.38 11.42 13.70
N GLN A 174 18.65 11.41 13.31
CA GLN A 174 19.04 11.64 11.92
C GLN A 174 19.01 10.34 11.13
N VAL A 175 18.46 10.40 9.92
CA VAL A 175 18.47 9.30 8.95
C VAL A 175 19.09 9.78 7.64
N LYS A 176 19.80 8.88 6.96
CA LYS A 176 20.27 9.12 5.60
C LYS A 176 19.14 8.90 4.62
N THR A 177 19.14 9.65 3.53
CA THR A 177 18.15 9.50 2.46
C THR A 177 18.71 8.72 1.28
N ILE A 178 17.80 8.09 0.52
CA ILE A 178 18.08 7.47 -0.78
C ILE A 178 16.90 7.70 -1.73
N THR A 179 17.15 7.89 -3.03
CA THR A 179 16.09 7.89 -4.05
C THR A 179 15.61 6.47 -4.34
N LEU A 180 14.39 6.32 -4.86
CA LEU A 180 13.93 5.00 -5.31
C LEU A 180 14.84 4.42 -6.40
N ASP A 181 15.30 5.22 -7.36
CA ASP A 181 16.22 4.74 -8.40
C ASP A 181 17.54 4.22 -7.81
N ASP A 182 18.18 4.96 -6.91
CA ASP A 182 19.45 4.53 -6.30
C ASP A 182 19.26 3.31 -5.40
N LEU A 183 18.13 3.21 -4.69
CA LEU A 183 17.78 2.07 -3.88
C LEU A 183 17.65 0.81 -4.75
N LEU A 184 16.89 0.93 -5.84
CA LEU A 184 16.69 -0.15 -6.80
C LEU A 184 18.01 -0.55 -7.48
N ASP A 185 18.90 0.40 -7.76
CA ASP A 185 20.23 0.14 -8.35
C ASP A 185 21.16 -0.58 -7.39
N GLN A 186 21.23 -0.12 -6.13
CA GLN A 186 22.12 -0.70 -5.12
C GLN A 186 21.74 -2.13 -4.72
N HIS A 187 20.48 -2.51 -4.91
CA HIS A 187 19.97 -3.85 -4.59
C HIS A 187 19.72 -4.71 -5.84
N ASP A 188 20.28 -4.33 -7.00
CA ASP A 188 20.17 -5.06 -8.27
C ASP A 188 18.72 -5.42 -8.65
N ALA A 189 17.78 -4.51 -8.37
CA ALA A 189 16.37 -4.72 -8.63
C ALA A 189 16.07 -4.68 -10.15
N PRO A 190 15.09 -5.45 -10.64
CA PRO A 190 14.72 -5.46 -12.06
C PRO A 190 14.15 -4.12 -12.52
N ASP A 191 14.29 -3.79 -13.80
CA ASP A 191 13.70 -2.56 -14.36
C ASP A 191 12.16 -2.56 -14.32
N TYR A 192 11.56 -3.76 -14.40
CA TYR A 192 10.13 -3.96 -14.18
C TYR A 192 9.87 -4.42 -12.74
N ILE A 193 9.19 -3.58 -11.97
CA ILE A 193 8.72 -3.85 -10.62
C ILE A 193 7.24 -4.23 -10.72
N ASP A 194 6.87 -5.42 -10.27
CA ASP A 194 5.48 -5.86 -10.34
C ASP A 194 4.57 -5.01 -9.46
N TYR A 195 5.05 -4.65 -8.26
CA TYR A 195 4.26 -3.92 -7.28
C TYR A 195 5.10 -2.94 -6.46
N LEU A 196 4.61 -1.71 -6.30
CA LEU A 196 5.24 -0.69 -5.46
C LEU A 196 4.19 -0.06 -4.53
N SER A 197 4.35 -0.30 -3.23
CA SER A 197 3.56 0.32 -2.16
C SER A 197 4.30 1.53 -1.58
N ILE A 198 3.62 2.66 -1.44
CA ILE A 198 4.16 3.87 -0.79
C ILE A 198 3.17 4.35 0.28
N ASP A 199 3.58 4.25 1.54
CA ASP A 199 2.83 4.73 2.69
C ASP A 199 3.83 5.28 3.72
N THR A 200 4.05 6.60 3.72
CA THR A 200 5.17 7.21 4.47
C THR A 200 4.73 8.35 5.38
N GLU A 201 3.45 8.35 5.76
CA GLU A 201 2.81 9.36 6.61
C GLU A 201 3.07 10.80 6.14
N GLY A 202 3.13 11.02 4.81
CA GLY A 202 3.17 12.35 4.21
C GLY A 202 4.16 12.56 3.06
N SER A 203 5.21 11.74 2.96
CA SER A 203 6.30 11.95 1.98
C SER A 203 6.12 11.25 0.64
N GLU A 204 4.91 10.76 0.32
CA GLU A 204 4.67 9.87 -0.82
C GLU A 204 5.05 10.51 -2.17
N LEU A 205 4.77 11.81 -2.33
CA LEU A 205 5.18 12.55 -3.53
C LEU A 205 6.70 12.68 -3.65
N GLN A 206 7.41 12.87 -2.54
CA GLN A 206 8.88 12.97 -2.51
C GLN A 206 9.53 11.62 -2.80
N VAL A 207 8.96 10.53 -2.29
CA VAL A 207 9.37 9.16 -2.66
C VAL A 207 9.22 8.96 -4.17
N LEU A 208 8.06 9.31 -4.72
CA LEU A 208 7.78 9.16 -6.15
C LEU A 208 8.64 10.08 -7.04
N GLU A 209 9.07 11.23 -6.53
CA GLU A 209 10.04 12.13 -7.16
C GLU A 209 11.38 11.46 -7.46
N GLY A 210 11.84 10.57 -6.57
CA GLY A 210 13.08 9.82 -6.70
C GLY A 210 13.03 8.61 -7.65
N LEU A 211 11.92 8.39 -8.36
CA LEU A 211 11.74 7.28 -9.31
C LEU A 211 11.63 7.79 -10.75
N SER A 212 12.54 7.37 -11.64
CA SER A 212 12.47 7.69 -13.06
C SER A 212 11.62 6.65 -13.80
N LEU A 213 10.34 6.95 -14.01
CA LEU A 213 9.41 6.09 -14.73
C LEU A 213 9.65 5.99 -16.25
N ASN A 214 10.59 6.78 -16.78
CA ASN A 214 11.09 6.60 -18.13
C ASN A 214 12.04 5.38 -18.22
N ARG A 215 12.78 5.13 -17.14
CA ARG A 215 13.77 4.05 -17.01
C ARG A 215 13.15 2.80 -16.39
N ARG A 216 12.47 2.97 -15.26
CA ARG A 216 11.78 1.90 -14.52
C ARG A 216 10.33 1.81 -14.97
N ARG A 217 9.74 0.62 -14.86
CA ARG A 217 8.31 0.38 -15.07
C ARG A 217 7.74 -0.29 -13.84
N VAL A 218 6.56 0.15 -13.42
CA VAL A 218 5.85 -0.44 -12.28
C VAL A 218 4.51 -1.00 -12.77
N GLY A 219 4.20 -2.24 -12.43
CA GLY A 219 2.94 -2.89 -12.80
C GLY A 219 1.76 -2.29 -12.06
N LEU A 220 1.85 -2.26 -10.72
CA LEU A 220 0.86 -1.71 -9.81
C LEU A 220 1.50 -0.76 -8.80
N PHE A 221 0.89 0.40 -8.61
CA PHE A 221 1.12 1.29 -7.47
C PHE A 221 -0.06 1.24 -6.52
N THR A 222 0.22 1.22 -5.21
CA THR A 222 -0.72 1.67 -4.19
C THR A 222 -0.04 2.77 -3.37
N ILE A 223 -0.65 3.94 -3.32
CA ILE A 223 -0.04 5.14 -2.74
C ILE A 223 -1.03 5.78 -1.78
N GLU A 224 -0.62 5.94 -0.53
CA GLU A 224 -1.42 6.61 0.49
C GLU A 224 -1.59 8.11 0.15
N HIS A 225 -2.79 8.64 0.33
CA HIS A 225 -3.02 10.08 0.20
C HIS A 225 -3.80 10.71 1.35
N ASN A 226 -4.27 9.94 2.33
CA ASN A 226 -4.97 10.44 3.52
C ASN A 226 -6.09 11.45 3.20
N LEU A 227 -6.84 11.20 2.11
CA LEU A 227 -7.91 12.07 1.59
C LEU A 227 -7.47 13.51 1.20
N ASN A 228 -6.17 13.78 1.10
CA ASN A 228 -5.63 15.07 0.68
C ASN A 228 -5.85 15.29 -0.83
N LEU A 229 -6.75 16.21 -1.18
CA LEU A 229 -7.14 16.48 -2.57
C LEU A 229 -5.99 17.00 -3.45
N GLU A 230 -5.07 17.78 -2.88
CA GLU A 230 -3.90 18.30 -3.60
C GLU A 230 -2.94 17.16 -3.94
N LYS A 231 -2.69 16.26 -2.98
CA LYS A 231 -1.86 15.07 -3.19
C LYS A 231 -2.46 14.14 -4.25
N ILE A 232 -3.77 13.90 -4.21
CA ILE A 232 -4.49 13.13 -5.25
C ILE A 232 -4.29 13.76 -6.63
N ALA A 233 -4.45 15.07 -6.75
CA ALA A 233 -4.28 15.79 -8.01
C ALA A 233 -2.84 15.69 -8.53
N ALA A 234 -1.84 15.87 -7.64
CA ALA A 234 -0.43 15.76 -7.98
C ALA A 234 -0.04 14.34 -8.45
N LEU A 235 -0.53 13.29 -7.77
CA LEU A 235 -0.29 11.90 -8.16
C LEU A 235 -0.87 11.61 -9.56
N ARG A 236 -2.09 12.05 -9.84
CA ARG A 236 -2.72 11.93 -11.16
C ARG A 236 -1.93 12.68 -12.23
N GLN A 237 -1.55 13.93 -11.96
CA GLN A 237 -0.78 14.76 -12.88
C GLN A 237 0.58 14.13 -13.22
N ARG A 238 1.19 13.42 -12.27
CA ARG A 238 2.48 12.75 -12.47
C ARG A 238 2.34 11.42 -13.22
N LEU A 239 1.41 10.56 -12.83
CA LEU A 239 1.35 9.17 -13.32
C LEU A 239 0.56 9.01 -14.63
N ILE A 240 -0.54 9.74 -14.82
CA ILE A 240 -1.40 9.57 -16.01
C ILE A 240 -0.66 9.83 -17.33
N PRO A 241 0.11 10.93 -17.48
CA PRO A 241 0.86 11.19 -18.72
C PRO A 241 1.92 10.13 -19.04
N LEU A 242 2.33 9.34 -18.04
CA LEU A 242 3.35 8.29 -18.15
C LEU A 242 2.74 6.91 -18.41
N GLY A 243 1.47 6.86 -18.81
CA GLY A 243 0.82 5.61 -19.21
C GLY A 243 0.19 4.83 -18.05
N TYR A 244 -0.13 5.48 -16.94
CA TYR A 244 -0.83 4.84 -15.83
C TYR A 244 -2.31 5.23 -15.80
N ARG A 245 -3.17 4.29 -15.40
CA ARG A 245 -4.60 4.52 -15.18
C ARG A 245 -4.99 4.16 -13.75
N GLN A 246 -5.85 4.99 -13.15
CA GLN A 246 -6.38 4.73 -11.82
C GLN A 246 -7.37 3.57 -11.88
N ILE A 247 -7.32 2.67 -10.90
CA ILE A 247 -8.24 1.53 -10.75
C ILE A 247 -8.95 1.59 -9.39
N PHE A 248 -10.15 0.98 -9.32
CA PHE A 248 -10.91 0.80 -8.08
C PHE A 248 -11.06 2.06 -7.19
N ALA A 249 -11.30 3.22 -7.81
CA ALA A 249 -11.39 4.51 -7.09
C ALA A 249 -12.44 4.58 -5.97
N ASN A 250 -13.49 3.75 -6.05
CA ASN A 250 -14.53 3.66 -5.01
C ASN A 250 -14.21 2.64 -3.90
N VAL A 251 -13.11 1.90 -4.05
CA VAL A 251 -12.62 0.87 -3.11
C VAL A 251 -11.40 1.35 -2.35
N SER A 252 -10.48 2.06 -3.04
CA SER A 252 -9.16 2.42 -2.51
C SER A 252 -9.18 3.45 -1.36
N ASN A 253 -10.33 4.05 -1.04
CA ASN A 253 -10.54 4.89 0.15
C ASN A 253 -9.52 6.03 0.33
N PHE A 254 -8.57 5.88 1.26
CA PHE A 254 -7.51 6.86 1.53
C PHE A 254 -6.20 6.57 0.77
N ASP A 255 -6.20 5.56 -0.09
CA ASP A 255 -5.18 5.28 -1.10
C ASP A 255 -5.67 5.61 -2.51
N ILE A 256 -4.71 5.78 -3.41
CA ILE A 256 -4.92 5.77 -4.85
C ILE A 256 -4.11 4.65 -5.50
N TRP A 257 -4.79 3.85 -6.33
CA TRP A 257 -4.19 2.69 -6.97
C TRP A 257 -4.08 2.91 -8.48
N PHE A 258 -2.90 2.67 -9.04
CA PHE A 258 -2.61 2.85 -10.46
C PHE A 258 -1.99 1.61 -11.06
N VAL A 259 -2.36 1.30 -12.30
CA VAL A 259 -1.67 0.27 -13.11
C VAL A 259 -1.17 0.87 -14.41
N HIS A 260 -0.06 0.35 -14.92
CA HIS A 260 0.40 0.72 -16.25
C HIS A 260 -0.59 0.24 -17.32
N ASN A 261 -0.73 0.98 -18.42
CA ASN A 261 -1.67 0.69 -19.52
C ASN A 261 -1.44 -0.67 -20.18
N ASP A 262 -0.21 -1.17 -20.14
CA ASP A 262 0.16 -2.49 -20.67
C ASP A 262 -0.24 -3.65 -19.75
N VAL A 263 -0.62 -3.37 -18.49
CA VAL A 263 -1.14 -4.39 -17.58
C VAL A 263 -2.57 -4.72 -17.97
N SER A 264 -2.74 -5.87 -18.63
CA SER A 264 -4.03 -6.50 -18.87
C SER A 264 -4.31 -7.52 -17.78
N SER A 265 -5.45 -7.39 -17.10
CA SER A 265 -5.95 -8.36 -16.13
C SER A 265 -7.44 -8.55 -16.37
N ARG A 266 -7.91 -9.79 -16.32
CA ARG A 266 -9.34 -10.10 -16.45
C ARG A 266 -10.21 -9.55 -15.31
N TYR A 267 -9.59 -9.01 -14.26
CA TYR A 267 -10.26 -8.45 -13.09
C TYR A 267 -10.33 -6.91 -13.09
N LEU A 268 -9.75 -6.25 -14.12
CA LEU A 268 -9.78 -4.80 -14.33
C LEU A 268 -10.75 -4.43 -15.45
#